data_AF-A0A1Q7XSW3-F1
#
_entry.id   AF-A0A1Q7XSW3-F1
#
_cell.length_a   1.000
_cell.length_b   1.000
_cell.length_c   1.000
_cell.angle_alpha   90.00
_cell.angle_beta   90.00
_cell.angle_gamma   90.00
#
_symmetry.space_group_name_H-M   'P 1'
#
loop_
_entity.id
_entity.type
_entity.pdbx_description
1 polymer ?
#
loop_
_entity_poly.entity_id
_entity_poly.type
_entity_poly.pdbx_seq_one_letter_code
_entity_poly.pdbx_strand_id
1 'polypeptide(L)'
;MTRRIIGKCIEAARAREAARKARELTRRKSAMDASGLPGKLADCQERDPARCELFVVEGESAGGSAKMGRDRKYQAILPLKGKILNVEKARYDKMLGHEEIRAIITALGTGIGKDDFDASKLRYHKIILMTDADVDGSHIRTLLLTFFFRHMKELIERGHIYIAQPPLYRVKRGKTEKYIRDERDFARELMKRATEDHVVKAKEGVSLEGPRLTSFLLNVQEYEAAAAKLGRRLREHALVELLAESGLEKKTDFEDKKALEKLLKQLEKTKLKLEGKIVFDEEHSLYEIQFGPPHSQKINWAVASTAEYKRLRGLAKQIEEFNHPPFTVTRNGDKVAKEKATDVLNYVVEDAKKDFTITRFKGLGEMNAEQLWDTTMNADTRTLLQVKLEDAVAAEDIFTTLMGENVEARRKFIEDNALEVVNLDI
;
A
#
# COMPACT_ATOMS: atom_id res chain seq x y z
N MET A 1 9.78 42.41 -33.47
CA MET A 1 8.50 41.71 -33.21
C MET A 1 8.17 40.68 -34.30
N THR A 2 8.22 41.06 -35.58
CA THR A 2 7.89 40.22 -36.76
C THR A 2 8.68 38.90 -36.86
N ARG A 3 10.00 38.92 -36.61
CA ARG A 3 10.85 37.71 -36.66
C ARG A 3 10.49 36.66 -35.60
N ARG A 4 9.97 37.10 -34.44
CA ARG A 4 9.52 36.24 -33.34
C ARG A 4 8.16 35.59 -33.64
N ILE A 5 7.28 36.33 -34.32
CA ILE A 5 5.98 35.82 -34.80
C ILE A 5 6.19 34.80 -35.92
N ILE A 6 7.02 35.12 -36.92
CA ILE A 6 7.37 34.18 -38.01
C ILE A 6 8.04 32.91 -37.44
N GLY A 7 8.93 33.04 -36.47
CA GLY A 7 9.53 31.90 -35.77
C GLY A 7 8.48 30.98 -35.13
N LYS A 8 7.50 31.54 -34.41
CA LYS A 8 6.38 30.77 -33.84
C LYS A 8 5.52 30.10 -34.91
N CYS A 9 5.25 30.76 -36.03
CA CYS A 9 4.50 30.18 -37.15
C CYS A 9 5.25 29.00 -37.80
N ILE A 10 6.57 29.12 -37.98
CA ILE A 10 7.41 28.06 -38.55
C ILE A 10 7.53 26.88 -37.58
N GLU A 11 7.70 27.13 -36.28
CA GLU A 11 7.69 26.06 -35.27
C GLU A 11 6.36 25.33 -35.24
N ALA A 12 5.24 26.06 -35.29
CA ALA A 12 3.91 25.46 -35.34
C ALA A 12 3.70 24.64 -36.63
N ALA A 13 4.17 25.13 -37.78
CA ALA A 13 4.09 24.41 -39.05
C ALA A 13 4.94 23.13 -39.03
N ARG A 14 6.19 23.20 -38.54
CA ARG A 14 7.06 22.01 -38.38
C ARG A 14 6.47 21.00 -37.41
N ALA A 15 5.91 21.46 -36.29
CA ALA A 15 5.24 20.59 -35.32
C ALA A 15 4.02 19.89 -35.95
N ARG A 16 3.22 20.61 -36.74
CA ARG A 16 2.09 20.02 -37.49
C ARG A 16 2.56 19.01 -38.54
N GLU A 17 3.62 19.33 -39.28
CA GLU A 17 4.15 18.42 -40.31
C GLU A 17 4.79 17.17 -39.69
N ALA A 18 5.49 17.31 -38.57
CA ALA A 18 6.05 16.21 -37.81
C ALA A 18 4.94 15.33 -37.20
N ALA A 19 3.89 15.94 -36.63
CA ALA A 19 2.71 15.23 -36.17
C ALA A 19 2.01 14.48 -37.31
N ARG A 20 1.86 15.09 -38.50
CA ARG A 20 1.30 14.45 -39.69
C ARG A 20 2.14 13.25 -40.13
N LYS A 21 3.47 13.41 -40.24
CA LYS A 21 4.40 12.33 -40.61
C LYS A 21 4.36 11.19 -39.58
N ALA A 22 4.29 11.51 -38.29
CA ALA A 22 4.19 10.51 -37.23
C ALA A 22 2.85 9.76 -37.25
N ARG A 23 1.73 10.46 -37.53
CA ARG A 23 0.41 9.85 -37.79
C ARG A 23 0.38 8.99 -39.05
N GLU A 24 1.07 9.40 -40.12
CA GLU A 24 1.19 8.58 -41.32
C GLU A 24 2.03 7.32 -41.05
N LEU A 25 3.07 7.40 -40.22
CA LEU A 25 3.93 6.27 -39.86
C LEU A 25 3.17 5.21 -39.05
N THR A 26 2.25 5.60 -38.16
CA THR A 26 1.34 4.67 -37.49
C THR A 26 0.34 4.04 -38.45
N ARG A 27 -0.16 4.80 -39.43
CA ARG A 27 -1.08 4.29 -40.47
C ARG A 27 -0.42 3.33 -41.46
N ARG A 28 0.78 3.64 -41.97
CA ARG A 28 1.45 2.85 -43.02
C ARG A 28 1.88 1.45 -42.55
N LYS A 29 2.36 1.31 -41.30
CA LYS A 29 2.64 -0.03 -40.74
C LYS A 29 1.37 -0.86 -40.53
N SER A 30 0.23 -0.23 -40.28
CA SER A 30 -1.06 -0.94 -40.19
C SER A 30 -1.52 -1.51 -41.53
N ALA A 31 -0.99 -1.02 -42.66
CA ALA A 31 -1.47 -1.36 -44.01
C ALA A 31 -0.56 -2.34 -44.80
N MET A 32 0.73 -2.48 -44.46
CA MET A 32 1.68 -3.31 -45.23
C MET A 32 2.03 -4.66 -44.62
N ASP A 33 1.72 -4.90 -43.34
CA ASP A 33 1.79 -6.23 -42.73
C ASP A 33 0.36 -6.72 -42.48
N ALA A 34 0.01 -7.93 -42.92
CA ALA A 34 -1.34 -8.50 -42.76
C ALA A 34 -1.83 -8.64 -41.30
N SER A 35 -1.05 -8.19 -40.29
CA SER A 35 -1.57 -7.87 -38.96
C SER A 35 -1.20 -6.48 -38.41
N GLY A 36 -0.23 -5.73 -38.95
CA GLY A 36 0.06 -4.35 -38.54
C GLY A 36 0.41 -4.11 -37.05
N LEU A 37 0.60 -5.16 -36.26
CA LEU A 37 0.80 -5.10 -34.81
C LEU A 37 2.25 -4.79 -34.42
N PRO A 38 2.50 -4.25 -33.20
CA PRO A 38 3.85 -4.06 -32.71
C PRO A 38 4.57 -5.41 -32.60
N GLY A 39 5.82 -5.51 -33.07
CA GLY A 39 6.58 -6.77 -33.03
C GLY A 39 6.80 -7.35 -31.63
N LYS A 40 6.68 -6.51 -30.59
CA LYS A 40 6.76 -6.93 -29.18
C LYS A 40 5.44 -7.41 -28.59
N LEU A 41 4.31 -7.17 -29.27
CA LEU A 41 2.99 -7.62 -28.81
C LEU A 41 2.86 -9.13 -29.00
N ALA A 42 2.56 -9.86 -27.93
CA ALA A 42 2.14 -11.25 -27.99
C ALA A 42 0.61 -11.30 -27.98
N ASP A 43 -0.01 -11.34 -29.16
CA ASP A 43 -1.47 -11.28 -29.30
C ASP A 43 -2.20 -12.58 -28.90
N CYS A 44 -3.51 -12.50 -28.71
CA CYS A 44 -4.42 -13.62 -28.43
C CYS A 44 -5.14 -14.14 -29.68
N GLN A 45 -5.78 -15.31 -29.56
CA GLN A 45 -6.52 -15.96 -30.65
C GLN A 45 -7.95 -15.42 -30.82
N GLU A 46 -8.58 -15.02 -29.71
CA GLU A 46 -9.93 -14.48 -29.67
C GLU A 46 -10.00 -13.15 -30.45
N ARG A 47 -11.13 -12.96 -31.14
CA ARG A 47 -11.38 -11.81 -32.01
C ARG A 47 -12.46 -10.89 -31.46
N ASP A 48 -13.31 -11.37 -30.55
CA ASP A 48 -14.29 -10.56 -29.85
C ASP A 48 -13.61 -9.64 -28.82
N PRO A 49 -13.58 -8.31 -29.03
CA PRO A 49 -12.92 -7.39 -28.12
C PRO A 49 -13.44 -7.44 -26.68
N ALA A 50 -14.70 -7.81 -26.47
CA ALA A 50 -15.31 -7.91 -25.13
C ALA A 50 -14.72 -9.05 -24.30
N ARG A 51 -14.17 -10.06 -24.97
CA ARG A 51 -13.58 -11.25 -24.34
C ARG A 51 -12.06 -11.16 -24.28
N CYS A 52 -11.46 -10.28 -25.06
CA CYS A 52 -10.01 -10.09 -25.12
C CYS A 52 -9.51 -9.12 -24.04
N GLU A 53 -8.34 -9.44 -23.51
CA GLU A 53 -7.68 -8.65 -22.47
C GLU A 53 -6.24 -8.36 -22.89
N LEU A 54 -5.75 -7.14 -22.63
CA LEU A 54 -4.38 -6.72 -22.91
C LEU A 54 -3.67 -6.38 -21.61
N PHE A 55 -2.61 -7.11 -21.28
CA PHE A 55 -1.70 -6.74 -20.20
C PHE A 55 -0.59 -5.85 -20.74
N VAL A 56 -0.49 -4.64 -20.20
CA VAL A 56 0.65 -3.73 -20.41
C VAL A 56 1.60 -3.93 -19.24
N VAL A 57 2.75 -4.56 -19.51
CA VAL A 57 3.65 -5.06 -18.47
C VAL A 57 4.92 -4.22 -18.40
N GLU A 58 5.31 -3.85 -17.20
CA GLU A 58 6.58 -3.18 -16.95
C GLU A 58 7.77 -4.14 -17.10
N GLY A 59 8.68 -3.83 -18.02
CA GLY A 59 9.94 -4.56 -18.20
C GLY A 59 9.86 -5.84 -19.04
N GLU A 60 10.99 -6.22 -19.62
CA GLU A 60 11.10 -7.44 -20.43
C GLU A 60 11.04 -8.71 -19.57
N SER A 61 11.55 -8.67 -18.34
CA SER A 61 11.60 -9.85 -17.45
C SER A 61 10.18 -10.30 -17.09
N ALA A 62 9.38 -9.41 -16.50
CA ALA A 62 7.98 -9.68 -16.20
C ALA A 62 7.17 -9.94 -17.48
N GLY A 63 7.48 -9.25 -18.58
CA GLY A 63 6.90 -9.52 -19.90
C GLY A 63 7.14 -10.94 -20.41
N GLY A 64 8.33 -11.51 -20.15
CA GLY A 64 8.69 -12.89 -20.48
C GLY A 64 7.87 -13.89 -19.67
N SER A 65 7.84 -13.75 -18.34
CA SER A 65 7.02 -14.59 -17.45
C SER A 65 5.54 -14.51 -17.81
N ALA A 66 5.02 -13.31 -18.04
CA ALA A 66 3.63 -13.09 -18.44
C ALA A 66 3.31 -13.75 -19.79
N LYS A 67 4.21 -13.64 -20.78
CA LYS A 67 4.04 -14.29 -22.09
C LYS A 67 4.01 -15.82 -21.97
N MET A 68 4.79 -16.40 -21.06
CA MET A 68 4.82 -17.84 -20.83
C MET A 68 3.59 -18.33 -20.06
N GLY A 69 3.13 -17.58 -19.06
CA GLY A 69 2.01 -17.97 -18.19
C GLY A 69 0.61 -17.62 -18.72
N ARG A 70 0.49 -16.75 -19.74
CA ARG A 70 -0.81 -16.30 -20.25
C ARG A 70 -1.67 -17.42 -20.83
N ASP A 71 -2.98 -17.21 -20.78
CA ASP A 71 -3.90 -17.93 -21.66
C ASP A 71 -3.90 -17.29 -23.06
N ARG A 72 -3.32 -18.02 -24.03
CA ARG A 72 -3.20 -17.57 -25.43
C ARG A 72 -4.55 -17.38 -26.13
N LYS A 73 -5.62 -17.95 -25.57
CA LYS A 73 -6.98 -17.83 -26.12
C LYS A 73 -7.43 -16.38 -26.08
N TYR A 74 -7.30 -15.69 -24.95
CA TYR A 74 -7.92 -14.37 -24.77
C TYR A 74 -7.01 -13.29 -24.17
N GLN A 75 -5.80 -13.62 -23.70
CA GLN A 75 -4.89 -12.64 -23.09
C GLN A 75 -3.75 -12.28 -24.05
N ALA A 76 -3.60 -11.00 -24.33
CA ALA A 76 -2.47 -10.43 -25.06
C ALA A 76 -1.49 -9.74 -24.09
N ILE A 77 -0.19 -9.80 -24.38
CA ILE A 77 0.86 -9.21 -23.54
C ILE A 77 1.66 -8.19 -24.35
N LEU A 78 1.76 -6.96 -23.84
CA LEU A 78 2.58 -5.89 -24.38
C LEU A 78 3.64 -5.49 -23.34
N PRO A 79 4.88 -6.00 -23.46
CA PRO A 79 5.97 -5.60 -22.59
C PRO A 79 6.45 -4.19 -22.93
N LEU A 80 6.77 -3.42 -21.90
CA LEU A 80 7.37 -2.09 -22.02
C LEU A 80 8.86 -2.12 -21.69
N LYS A 81 9.64 -1.28 -22.39
CA LYS A 81 11.08 -1.13 -22.15
C LYS A 81 11.40 0.27 -21.62
N GLY A 82 12.14 0.32 -20.52
CA GLY A 82 12.61 1.57 -19.92
C GLY A 82 11.48 2.45 -19.37
N LYS A 83 11.82 3.68 -18.99
CA LYS A 83 10.86 4.67 -18.51
C LYS A 83 10.07 5.25 -19.68
N ILE A 84 8.74 5.27 -19.58
CA ILE A 84 7.88 5.86 -20.60
C ILE A 84 8.14 7.36 -20.69
N LEU A 85 8.09 7.91 -21.91
CA LEU A 85 8.16 9.34 -22.13
C LEU A 85 7.02 10.07 -21.41
N ASN A 86 7.37 11.10 -20.64
CA ASN A 86 6.39 12.00 -20.05
C ASN A 86 5.64 12.78 -21.14
N VAL A 87 4.38 12.40 -21.37
CA VAL A 87 3.51 13.00 -22.38
C VAL A 87 2.94 14.36 -21.98
N GLU A 88 2.98 14.72 -20.69
CA GLU A 88 2.55 16.02 -20.20
C GLU A 88 3.45 17.13 -20.73
N LYS A 89 4.77 16.92 -20.62
CA LYS A 89 5.78 17.89 -21.03
C LYS A 89 6.20 17.73 -22.49
N ALA A 90 6.03 16.55 -23.06
CA ALA A 90 6.46 16.27 -24.43
C ALA A 90 5.51 16.88 -25.46
N ARG A 91 6.09 17.47 -26.50
CA ARG A 91 5.33 17.87 -27.68
C ARG A 91 4.73 16.62 -28.35
N TYR A 92 3.56 16.79 -28.96
CA TYR A 92 2.76 15.71 -29.55
C TYR A 92 3.52 14.88 -30.61
N ASP A 93 4.38 15.51 -31.40
CA ASP A 93 5.24 14.85 -32.39
C ASP A 93 6.29 13.94 -31.74
N LYS A 94 6.93 14.40 -30.65
CA LYS A 94 7.89 13.60 -29.87
C LYS A 94 7.22 12.41 -29.21
N MET A 95 5.99 12.58 -28.72
CA MET A 95 5.18 11.51 -28.17
C MET A 95 4.90 10.41 -29.21
N LEU A 96 4.41 10.78 -30.40
CA LEU A 96 4.18 9.82 -31.48
C LEU A 96 5.49 9.19 -32.01
N GLY A 97 6.61 9.91 -31.88
CA GLY A 97 7.96 9.45 -32.14
C GLY A 97 8.40 8.31 -31.20
N HIS A 98 7.85 8.24 -29.99
CA HIS A 98 8.24 7.28 -28.97
C HIS A 98 7.73 5.87 -29.28
N GLU A 99 8.64 4.90 -29.32
CA GLU A 99 8.34 3.53 -29.72
C GLU A 99 7.31 2.87 -28.81
N GLU A 100 7.44 3.05 -27.49
CA GLU A 100 6.55 2.43 -26.49
C GLU A 100 5.11 2.93 -26.61
N ILE A 101 4.94 4.24 -26.79
CA ILE A 101 3.62 4.86 -26.92
C ILE A 101 2.99 4.46 -28.25
N ARG A 102 3.78 4.43 -29.32
CA ARG A 102 3.34 3.95 -30.62
C ARG A 102 2.86 2.50 -30.53
N ALA A 103 3.60 1.65 -29.84
CA ALA A 103 3.23 0.26 -29.65
C ALA A 103 1.90 0.12 -28.90
N ILE A 104 1.67 0.92 -27.85
CA ILE A 104 0.37 0.95 -27.14
C ILE A 104 -0.75 1.36 -28.10
N ILE A 105 -0.62 2.49 -28.81
CA ILE A 105 -1.65 2.99 -29.74
C ILE A 105 -1.98 1.95 -30.81
N THR A 106 -0.96 1.34 -31.41
CA THR A 106 -1.14 0.32 -32.45
C THR A 106 -1.75 -0.95 -31.89
N ALA A 107 -1.37 -1.39 -30.69
CA ALA A 107 -2.00 -2.54 -30.03
C ALA A 107 -3.49 -2.28 -29.77
N LEU A 108 -3.86 -1.10 -29.27
CA LEU A 108 -5.26 -0.76 -28.94
C LEU A 108 -6.15 -0.66 -30.18
N GLY A 109 -5.60 -0.19 -31.31
CA GLY A 109 -6.34 -0.05 -32.58
C GLY A 109 -7.30 1.15 -32.64
N THR A 110 -7.37 1.95 -31.58
CA THR A 110 -8.29 3.09 -31.45
C THR A 110 -7.83 4.36 -32.16
N GLY A 111 -6.58 4.42 -32.63
CA GLY A 111 -5.98 5.67 -33.10
C GLY A 111 -5.64 6.63 -31.96
N ILE A 112 -5.29 7.88 -32.27
CA ILE A 112 -4.92 8.88 -31.25
C ILE A 112 -5.20 10.32 -31.70
N GLY A 113 -5.67 11.13 -30.75
CA GLY A 113 -5.94 12.56 -30.95
C GLY A 113 -7.39 12.83 -31.34
N LYS A 114 -7.82 14.09 -31.20
CA LYS A 114 -9.24 14.49 -31.29
C LYS A 114 -9.94 14.11 -32.60
N ASP A 115 -9.21 14.09 -33.71
CA ASP A 115 -9.79 13.85 -35.04
C ASP A 115 -9.71 12.38 -35.50
N ASP A 116 -8.83 11.58 -34.87
CA ASP A 116 -8.48 10.23 -35.33
C ASP A 116 -8.79 9.14 -34.29
N PHE A 117 -9.04 9.51 -33.04
CA PHE A 117 -9.36 8.58 -31.96
C PHE A 117 -10.80 8.09 -32.06
N ASP A 118 -10.98 6.79 -31.98
CA ASP A 118 -12.27 6.10 -32.03
C ASP A 118 -12.27 4.92 -31.06
N ALA A 119 -12.97 5.11 -29.94
CA ALA A 119 -13.09 4.09 -28.91
C ALA A 119 -13.86 2.82 -29.37
N SER A 120 -14.66 2.90 -30.44
CA SER A 120 -15.39 1.73 -30.95
C SER A 120 -14.49 0.70 -31.64
N LYS A 121 -13.29 1.12 -32.08
CA LYS A 121 -12.28 0.25 -32.71
C LYS A 121 -11.36 -0.43 -31.72
N LEU A 122 -11.65 -0.31 -30.42
CA LEU A 122 -10.84 -0.89 -29.37
C LEU A 122 -10.77 -2.40 -29.53
N ARG A 123 -9.55 -2.94 -29.59
CA ARG A 123 -9.31 -4.38 -29.79
C ARG A 123 -9.42 -5.23 -28.52
N TYR A 124 -9.27 -4.60 -27.35
CA TYR A 124 -9.30 -5.27 -26.04
C TYR A 124 -10.13 -4.43 -25.07
N HIS A 125 -11.29 -4.91 -24.64
CA HIS A 125 -12.17 -4.17 -23.72
C HIS A 125 -11.67 -4.18 -22.28
N LYS A 126 -10.65 -4.98 -21.95
CA LYS A 126 -9.93 -4.87 -20.69
C LYS A 126 -8.44 -4.64 -20.95
N ILE A 127 -7.98 -3.47 -20.56
CA ILE A 127 -6.57 -3.08 -20.60
C ILE A 127 -6.08 -3.08 -19.17
N ILE A 128 -5.18 -4.00 -18.84
CA ILE A 128 -4.69 -4.22 -17.48
C ILE A 128 -3.25 -3.71 -17.40
N LEU A 129 -3.03 -2.70 -16.57
CA LEU A 129 -1.71 -2.15 -16.27
C LEU A 129 -1.09 -3.01 -15.17
N MET A 130 -0.01 -3.71 -15.50
CA MET A 130 0.69 -4.61 -14.59
C MET A 130 2.11 -4.07 -14.36
N THR A 131 2.25 -3.28 -13.30
CA THR A 131 3.48 -2.60 -12.88
C THR A 131 3.94 -3.13 -11.53
N ASP A 132 5.22 -2.92 -11.20
CA ASP A 132 5.76 -3.32 -9.91
C ASP A 132 5.13 -2.49 -8.76
N ALA A 133 5.18 -3.05 -7.55
CA ALA A 133 4.64 -2.41 -6.34
C ALA A 133 5.59 -1.39 -5.71
N ASP A 134 6.73 -1.11 -6.36
CA ASP A 134 7.73 -0.17 -5.91
C ASP A 134 7.48 1.25 -6.44
N VAL A 135 8.39 2.16 -6.09
CA VAL A 135 8.31 3.58 -6.47
C VAL A 135 8.43 3.76 -7.98
N ASP A 136 9.26 2.99 -8.68
CA ASP A 136 9.44 3.10 -10.13
C ASP A 136 8.21 2.57 -10.89
N GLY A 137 7.60 1.48 -10.43
CA GLY A 137 6.33 0.99 -10.95
C GLY A 137 5.20 1.96 -10.71
N SER A 138 5.17 2.65 -9.57
CA SER A 138 4.22 3.74 -9.32
C SER A 138 4.40 4.91 -10.32
N HIS A 139 5.65 5.22 -10.72
CA HIS A 139 5.93 6.24 -11.71
C HIS A 139 5.46 5.84 -13.11
N ILE A 140 5.74 4.60 -13.54
CA ILE A 140 5.31 4.11 -14.86
C ILE A 140 3.78 3.99 -14.91
N ARG A 141 3.14 3.53 -13.85
CA ARG A 141 1.67 3.51 -13.72
C ARG A 141 1.10 4.91 -13.88
N THR A 142 1.65 5.89 -13.17
CA THR A 142 1.19 7.29 -13.28
C THR A 142 1.37 7.83 -14.70
N LEU A 143 2.52 7.59 -15.35
CA LEU A 143 2.75 8.00 -16.74
C LEU A 143 1.74 7.39 -17.72
N LEU A 144 1.40 6.12 -17.55
CA LEU A 144 0.38 5.43 -18.34
C LEU A 144 -1.01 6.03 -18.10
N LEU A 145 -1.38 6.25 -16.84
CA LEU A 145 -2.67 6.86 -16.49
C LEU A 145 -2.80 8.27 -17.07
N THR A 146 -1.76 9.11 -16.97
CA THR A 146 -1.73 10.44 -17.60
C THR A 146 -1.89 10.34 -19.13
N PHE A 147 -1.22 9.37 -19.77
CA PHE A 147 -1.39 9.13 -21.20
C PHE A 147 -2.83 8.78 -21.58
N PHE A 148 -3.45 7.83 -20.87
CA PHE A 148 -4.85 7.47 -21.11
C PHE A 148 -5.78 8.64 -20.83
N PHE A 149 -5.59 9.36 -19.73
CA PHE A 149 -6.42 10.51 -19.37
C PHE A 149 -6.39 11.62 -20.43
N ARG A 150 -5.21 11.97 -20.93
CA ARG A 150 -5.07 13.10 -21.88
C ARG A 150 -5.42 12.76 -23.31
N HIS A 151 -5.16 11.53 -23.74
CA HIS A 151 -5.27 11.16 -25.15
C HIS A 151 -6.38 10.16 -25.46
N MET A 152 -6.88 9.43 -24.45
CA MET A 152 -7.85 8.35 -24.59
C MET A 152 -8.85 8.33 -23.43
N LYS A 153 -9.27 9.51 -22.97
CA LYS A 153 -10.15 9.70 -21.78
C LYS A 153 -11.39 8.81 -21.81
N GLU A 154 -11.98 8.66 -22.99
CA GLU A 154 -13.18 7.86 -23.21
C GLU A 154 -12.99 6.38 -22.83
N LEU A 155 -11.76 5.83 -22.91
CA LEU A 155 -11.48 4.46 -22.46
C LEU A 155 -11.60 4.32 -20.94
N ILE A 156 -11.26 5.36 -20.19
CA ILE A 156 -11.43 5.41 -18.74
C ILE A 156 -12.92 5.56 -18.42
N GLU A 157 -13.62 6.47 -19.10
CA GLU A 157 -15.07 6.70 -18.89
C GLU A 157 -15.91 5.46 -19.21
N ARG A 158 -15.54 4.68 -20.24
CA ARG A 158 -16.17 3.39 -20.58
C ARG A 158 -15.71 2.24 -19.67
N GLY A 159 -14.79 2.48 -18.75
CA GLY A 159 -14.34 1.50 -17.76
C GLY A 159 -13.43 0.39 -18.31
N HIS A 160 -12.67 0.66 -19.38
CA HIS A 160 -11.79 -0.33 -20.02
C HIS A 160 -10.40 -0.45 -19.37
N ILE A 161 -9.99 0.50 -18.52
CA ILE A 161 -8.67 0.54 -17.89
C ILE A 161 -8.72 -0.06 -16.49
N TYR A 162 -7.81 -1.00 -16.22
CA TYR A 162 -7.67 -1.71 -14.96
C TYR A 162 -6.21 -1.70 -14.50
N ILE A 163 -5.99 -1.80 -13.20
CA ILE A 163 -4.68 -1.96 -12.58
C ILE A 163 -4.64 -3.35 -11.92
N ALA A 164 -3.62 -4.14 -12.23
CA ALA A 164 -3.40 -5.42 -11.57
C ALA A 164 -2.96 -5.22 -10.11
N GLN A 165 -3.39 -6.10 -9.22
CA GLN A 165 -3.03 -6.08 -7.79
C GLN A 165 -2.23 -7.36 -7.44
N PRO A 166 -0.93 -7.43 -7.79
CA PRO A 166 -0.10 -8.57 -7.45
C PRO A 166 0.08 -8.70 -5.92
N PRO A 167 0.34 -9.91 -5.40
CA PRO A 167 0.57 -10.10 -3.97
C PRO A 167 1.93 -9.56 -3.53
N LEU A 168 2.00 -9.03 -2.31
CA LEU A 168 3.26 -8.58 -1.68
C LEU A 168 3.99 -9.72 -0.96
N TYR A 169 3.25 -10.72 -0.45
CA TYR A 169 3.81 -11.81 0.33
C TYR A 169 3.30 -13.18 -0.14
N ARG A 170 4.16 -14.19 -0.04
CA ARG A 170 3.81 -15.60 -0.06
C ARG A 170 4.17 -16.23 1.27
N VAL A 171 3.20 -16.83 1.94
CA VAL A 171 3.38 -17.56 3.20
C VAL A 171 3.16 -19.05 2.95
N LYS A 172 4.24 -19.83 3.07
CA LYS A 172 4.23 -21.28 2.88
C LYS A 172 4.46 -22.01 4.20
N ARG A 173 3.61 -23.01 4.49
CA ARG A 173 3.70 -23.92 5.63
C ARG A 173 3.48 -25.35 5.14
N GLY A 174 4.54 -26.16 5.12
CA GLY A 174 4.49 -27.51 4.53
C GLY A 174 4.05 -27.48 3.06
N LYS A 175 2.90 -28.13 2.77
CA LYS A 175 2.29 -28.17 1.42
C LYS A 175 1.32 -27.02 1.15
N THR A 176 0.92 -26.27 2.17
CA THR A 176 -0.02 -25.16 2.02
C THR A 176 0.74 -23.86 1.74
N GLU A 177 0.27 -23.11 0.74
CA GLU A 177 0.77 -21.77 0.45
C GLU A 177 -0.39 -20.79 0.32
N LYS A 178 -0.13 -19.52 0.62
CA LYS A 178 -1.10 -18.44 0.43
C LYS A 178 -0.40 -17.16 0.04
N TYR A 179 -1.00 -16.47 -0.90
CA TYR A 179 -0.57 -15.17 -1.39
C TYR A 179 -1.35 -14.07 -0.68
N ILE A 180 -0.66 -13.01 -0.28
CA ILE A 180 -1.22 -11.93 0.52
C ILE A 180 -0.80 -10.60 -0.09
N ARG A 181 -1.75 -9.66 -0.20
CA ARG A 181 -1.59 -8.41 -0.97
C ARG A 181 -1.12 -7.23 -0.12
N ASP A 182 -1.38 -7.23 1.18
CA ASP A 182 -1.04 -6.12 2.05
C ASP A 182 -0.45 -6.58 3.39
N GLU A 183 0.25 -5.67 4.06
CA GLU A 183 0.93 -5.95 5.33
C GLU A 183 -0.04 -6.30 6.47
N ARG A 184 -1.25 -5.72 6.44
CA ARG A 184 -2.25 -5.93 7.49
C ARG A 184 -2.81 -7.33 7.45
N ASP A 185 -3.20 -7.80 6.27
CA ASP A 185 -3.63 -9.17 6.02
C ASP A 185 -2.49 -10.15 6.28
N PHE A 186 -1.23 -9.75 6.00
CA PHE A 186 -0.06 -10.58 6.28
C PHE A 186 0.12 -10.80 7.78
N ALA A 187 0.08 -9.74 8.60
CA ALA A 187 0.17 -9.85 10.06
C ALA A 187 -0.95 -10.73 10.63
N ARG A 188 -2.18 -10.54 10.15
CA ARG A 188 -3.34 -11.34 10.59
C ARG A 188 -3.22 -12.81 10.20
N GLU A 189 -2.87 -13.11 8.95
CA GLU A 189 -2.75 -14.48 8.47
C GLU A 189 -1.59 -15.20 9.17
N LEU A 190 -0.46 -14.51 9.36
CA LEU A 190 0.68 -15.07 10.09
C LEU A 190 0.27 -15.41 11.53
N MET A 191 -0.42 -14.50 12.22
CA MET A 191 -0.91 -14.76 13.59
C MET A 191 -1.92 -15.90 13.64
N LYS A 192 -2.84 -15.95 12.66
CA LYS A 192 -3.83 -17.02 12.56
C LYS A 192 -3.13 -18.38 12.46
N ARG A 193 -2.20 -18.53 11.52
CA ARG A 193 -1.47 -19.80 11.33
C ARG A 193 -0.52 -20.11 12.48
N ALA A 194 0.08 -19.09 13.10
CA ALA A 194 0.91 -19.25 14.28
C ALA A 194 0.09 -19.81 15.46
N THR A 195 -1.19 -19.46 15.58
CA THR A 195 -2.05 -19.88 16.69
C THR A 195 -2.80 -21.19 16.47
N GLU A 196 -2.73 -21.79 15.28
CA GLU A 196 -3.45 -23.04 14.95
C GLU A 196 -3.08 -24.21 15.86
N ASP A 197 -1.81 -24.36 16.23
CA ASP A 197 -1.33 -25.49 17.05
C ASP A 197 -1.13 -25.11 18.53
N HIS A 198 -1.56 -23.91 18.93
CA HIS A 198 -1.33 -23.38 20.26
C HIS A 198 -2.62 -23.27 21.05
N VAL A 199 -2.56 -23.71 22.31
CA VAL A 199 -3.61 -23.49 23.30
C VAL A 199 -3.01 -22.73 24.47
N VAL A 200 -3.59 -21.58 24.81
CA VAL A 200 -3.10 -20.73 25.91
C VAL A 200 -4.13 -20.73 27.02
N LYS A 201 -3.71 -21.09 28.23
CA LYS A 201 -4.54 -21.06 29.43
C LYS A 201 -3.99 -20.06 30.43
N ALA A 202 -4.79 -19.05 30.78
CA ALA A 202 -4.49 -18.13 31.88
C ALA A 202 -4.71 -18.82 33.25
N LYS A 203 -4.15 -18.27 34.33
CA LYS A 203 -4.31 -18.80 35.70
C LYS A 203 -5.77 -18.85 36.12
N GLU A 204 -6.48 -17.76 35.83
CA GLU A 204 -7.92 -17.59 36.03
C GLU A 204 -8.48 -17.21 34.66
N GLY A 205 -9.39 -18.02 34.11
CA GLY A 205 -9.99 -17.74 32.81
C GLY A 205 -10.19 -18.96 31.91
N VAL A 206 -10.75 -18.68 30.73
CA VAL A 206 -11.06 -19.67 29.70
C VAL A 206 -9.81 -20.01 28.90
N SER A 207 -9.71 -21.24 28.41
CA SER A 207 -8.69 -21.64 27.45
C SER A 207 -8.86 -20.86 26.14
N LEU A 208 -7.81 -20.21 25.67
CA LEU A 208 -7.75 -19.50 24.40
C LEU A 208 -7.19 -20.42 23.32
N GLU A 209 -7.96 -20.60 22.26
CA GLU A 209 -7.58 -21.38 21.08
C GLU A 209 -8.22 -20.80 19.81
N GLY A 210 -7.66 -21.16 18.65
CA GLY A 210 -8.18 -20.77 17.35
C GLY A 210 -8.41 -19.25 17.22
N PRO A 211 -9.55 -18.80 16.68
CA PRO A 211 -9.82 -17.38 16.44
C PRO A 211 -9.73 -16.48 17.69
N ARG A 212 -10.08 -17.01 18.87
CA ARG A 212 -10.01 -16.25 20.12
C ARG A 212 -8.56 -15.95 20.50
N LEU A 213 -7.70 -16.96 20.39
CA LEU A 213 -6.26 -16.78 20.62
C LEU A 213 -5.65 -15.84 19.59
N THR A 214 -6.02 -15.97 18.30
CA THR A 214 -5.57 -15.06 17.25
C THR A 214 -5.93 -13.60 17.58
N SER A 215 -7.19 -13.32 17.93
CA SER A 215 -7.64 -11.97 18.28
C SER A 215 -6.95 -11.43 19.53
N PHE A 216 -6.79 -12.26 20.57
CA PHE A 216 -6.08 -11.88 21.78
C PHE A 216 -4.63 -11.47 21.48
N LEU A 217 -3.87 -12.29 20.76
CA LEU A 217 -2.47 -11.98 20.45
C LEU A 217 -2.31 -10.82 19.48
N LEU A 218 -3.24 -10.62 18.52
CA LEU A 218 -3.26 -9.42 17.68
C LEU A 218 -3.47 -8.15 18.52
N ASN A 219 -4.40 -8.20 19.48
CA ASN A 219 -4.62 -7.08 20.39
C ASN A 219 -3.38 -6.80 21.26
N VAL A 220 -2.72 -7.85 21.78
CA VAL A 220 -1.46 -7.71 22.53
C VAL A 220 -0.35 -7.09 21.67
N GLN A 221 -0.22 -7.51 20.41
CA GLN A 221 0.75 -6.93 19.47
C GLN A 221 0.45 -5.45 19.17
N GLU A 222 -0.81 -5.09 18.95
CA GLU A 222 -1.20 -3.69 18.76
C GLU A 222 -1.01 -2.86 20.03
N TYR A 223 -1.25 -3.45 21.20
CA TYR A 223 -1.05 -2.82 22.50
C TYR A 223 0.42 -2.48 22.71
N GLU A 224 1.33 -3.43 22.47
CA GLU A 224 2.78 -3.23 22.49
C GLU A 224 3.23 -2.08 21.57
N ALA A 225 2.72 -2.04 20.34
CA ALA A 225 3.05 -0.98 19.39
C ALA A 225 2.55 0.40 19.85
N ALA A 226 1.33 0.48 20.36
CA ALA A 226 0.77 1.71 20.93
C ALA A 226 1.54 2.15 22.19
N ALA A 227 1.89 1.19 23.05
CA ALA A 227 2.63 1.43 24.27
C ALA A 227 4.05 1.92 23.99
N ALA A 228 4.75 1.34 23.02
CA ALA A 228 6.07 1.79 22.60
C ALA A 228 6.05 3.22 22.04
N LYS A 229 5.03 3.56 21.23
CA LYS A 229 4.87 4.92 20.67
C LYS A 229 4.60 5.95 21.77
N LEU A 230 3.72 5.63 22.71
CA LEU A 230 3.42 6.51 23.86
C LEU A 230 4.62 6.61 24.81
N GLY A 231 5.33 5.51 25.04
CA GLY A 231 6.54 5.45 25.87
C GLY A 231 7.66 6.32 25.33
N ARG A 232 7.87 6.38 24.00
CA ARG A 232 8.82 7.34 23.39
C ARG A 232 8.44 8.80 23.64
N ARG A 233 7.13 9.12 23.62
CA ARG A 233 6.63 10.48 23.88
C ARG A 233 6.76 10.86 25.36
N LEU A 234 6.40 9.93 26.25
CA LEU A 234 6.47 10.12 27.69
C LEU A 234 7.88 9.91 28.25
N ARG A 235 8.82 9.36 27.48
CA ARG A 235 10.20 9.02 27.88
C ARG A 235 10.29 8.11 29.11
N GLU A 236 9.21 7.38 29.41
CA GLU A 236 9.13 6.44 30.50
C GLU A 236 8.09 5.36 30.18
N HIS A 237 8.52 4.10 30.11
CA HIS A 237 7.66 2.99 29.71
C HIS A 237 6.74 2.54 30.84
N ALA A 238 7.18 2.62 32.09
CA ALA A 238 6.36 2.17 33.21
C ALA A 238 5.14 3.09 33.46
N LEU A 239 5.23 4.38 33.09
CA LEU A 239 4.09 5.29 33.07
C LEU A 239 3.02 4.82 32.09
N VAL A 240 3.40 4.19 30.97
CA VAL A 240 2.46 3.74 29.94
C VAL A 240 1.60 2.59 30.45
N GLU A 241 2.17 1.64 31.19
CA GLU A 241 1.42 0.53 31.80
C GLU A 241 0.39 1.06 32.82
N LEU A 242 0.83 1.97 33.71
CA LEU A 242 -0.06 2.64 34.67
C LEU A 242 -1.19 3.42 33.97
N LEU A 243 -0.86 4.11 32.88
CA LEU A 243 -1.82 4.87 32.08
C LEU A 243 -2.78 3.98 31.30
N ALA A 244 -2.36 2.80 30.87
CA ALA A 244 -3.22 1.82 30.22
C ALA A 244 -4.27 1.27 31.17
N GLU A 245 -3.97 1.18 32.47
CA GLU A 245 -4.90 0.75 33.53
C GLU A 245 -5.69 1.93 34.13
N SER A 246 -5.25 3.17 33.95
CA SER A 246 -5.87 4.36 34.56
C SER A 246 -7.21 4.75 33.94
N GLY A 247 -8.19 5.14 34.76
CA GLY A 247 -9.52 5.56 34.26
C GLY A 247 -9.58 6.92 33.55
N LEU A 248 -8.46 7.47 33.06
CA LEU A 248 -8.38 8.84 32.54
C LEU A 248 -8.76 8.91 31.04
N GLU A 249 -10.05 8.99 30.72
CA GLU A 249 -10.53 8.92 29.32
C GLU A 249 -11.23 10.19 28.84
N LYS A 250 -11.78 10.96 29.77
CA LYS A 250 -12.65 12.11 29.52
C LYS A 250 -12.01 13.37 30.05
N LYS A 251 -12.39 14.51 29.46
CA LYS A 251 -11.93 15.82 29.92
C LYS A 251 -12.28 16.06 31.40
N THR A 252 -13.46 15.58 31.83
CA THR A 252 -13.94 15.61 33.22
C THR A 252 -13.01 14.93 34.20
N ASP A 253 -12.21 13.95 33.77
CA ASP A 253 -11.27 13.25 34.64
C ASP A 253 -10.06 14.12 35.02
N PHE A 254 -9.88 15.25 34.32
CA PHE A 254 -8.88 16.28 34.61
C PHE A 254 -9.50 17.54 35.24
N GLU A 255 -10.84 17.59 35.42
CA GLU A 255 -11.52 18.69 36.11
C GLU A 255 -11.49 18.51 37.64
N ASP A 256 -11.41 17.27 38.14
CA ASP A 256 -11.24 16.93 39.57
C ASP A 256 -9.86 16.28 39.81
N LYS A 257 -9.19 16.64 40.92
CA LYS A 257 -7.91 16.05 41.32
C LYS A 257 -8.02 14.56 41.66
N LYS A 258 -9.20 14.05 42.03
CA LYS A 258 -9.37 12.67 42.54
C LYS A 258 -8.81 11.58 41.62
N ALA A 259 -9.06 11.68 40.31
CA ALA A 259 -8.60 10.66 39.36
C ALA A 259 -7.07 10.67 39.22
N LEU A 260 -6.48 11.87 39.25
CA LEU A 260 -5.03 12.07 39.22
C LEU A 260 -4.37 11.65 40.54
N GLU A 261 -4.99 11.92 41.68
CA GLU A 261 -4.53 11.45 43.00
C GLU A 261 -4.52 9.92 43.09
N LYS A 262 -5.53 9.26 42.52
CA LYS A 262 -5.57 7.79 42.43
C LYS A 262 -4.40 7.26 41.61
N LEU A 263 -4.12 7.88 40.46
CA LEU A 263 -3.00 7.50 39.61
C LEU A 263 -1.65 7.73 40.31
N LEU A 264 -1.49 8.86 41.00
CA LEU A 264 -0.26 9.20 41.74
C LEU A 264 0.01 8.20 42.87
N LYS A 265 -1.03 7.78 43.60
CA LYS A 265 -0.93 6.70 44.61
C LYS A 265 -0.56 5.34 44.02
N GLN A 266 -1.02 5.03 42.80
CA GLN A 266 -0.61 3.81 42.10
C GLN A 266 0.87 3.88 41.68
N LEU A 267 1.31 5.06 41.24
CA LEU A 267 2.70 5.31 40.88
C LEU A 267 3.64 5.20 42.08
N GLU A 268 3.28 5.72 43.24
CA GLU A 268 4.06 5.56 44.49
C GLU A 268 4.24 4.10 44.91
N LYS A 269 3.28 3.23 44.56
CA LYS A 269 3.38 1.78 44.83
C LYS A 269 4.30 1.06 43.86
N THR A 270 4.54 1.63 42.68
CA THR A 270 5.54 1.12 41.75
C THR A 270 6.93 1.56 42.19
N LYS A 271 7.97 0.74 41.95
CA LYS A 271 9.37 1.05 42.33
C LYS A 271 10.00 2.16 41.46
N LEU A 272 9.20 3.04 40.86
CA LEU A 272 9.67 4.10 39.97
C LEU A 272 10.21 5.28 40.78
N LYS A 273 11.38 5.79 40.40
CA LYS A 273 11.99 6.99 40.99
C LYS A 273 11.41 8.27 40.38
N LEU A 274 10.08 8.34 40.24
CA LEU A 274 9.40 9.48 39.63
C LEU A 274 8.55 10.19 40.68
N GLU A 275 8.91 11.42 41.00
CA GLU A 275 8.12 12.28 41.88
C GLU A 275 7.16 13.11 41.02
N GLY A 276 5.88 12.73 41.03
CA GLY A 276 4.81 13.48 40.40
C GLY A 276 4.25 14.56 41.32
N LYS A 277 3.86 15.71 40.77
CA LYS A 277 3.07 16.73 41.47
C LYS A 277 1.83 17.09 40.67
N ILE A 278 0.68 17.17 41.33
CA ILE A 278 -0.55 17.66 40.70
C ILE A 278 -0.50 19.18 40.69
N VAL A 279 -0.58 19.76 39.49
CA VAL A 279 -0.58 21.20 39.25
C VAL A 279 -1.89 21.57 38.57
N PHE A 280 -2.43 22.74 38.89
CA PHE A 280 -3.57 23.30 38.18
C PHE A 280 -3.06 24.15 37.02
N ASP A 281 -3.50 23.85 35.81
CA ASP A 281 -3.23 24.64 34.62
C ASP A 281 -4.33 25.71 34.48
N GLU A 282 -3.98 26.95 34.79
CA GLU A 282 -4.89 28.10 34.72
C GLU A 282 -5.36 28.39 33.28
N GLU A 283 -4.54 28.10 32.26
CA GLU A 283 -4.86 28.39 30.86
C GLU A 283 -5.99 27.49 30.34
N HIS A 284 -6.00 26.23 30.77
CA HIS A 284 -6.97 25.23 30.33
C HIS A 284 -8.04 24.91 31.39
N SER A 285 -7.91 25.46 32.61
CA SER A 285 -8.76 25.17 33.77
C SER A 285 -8.87 23.67 34.09
N LEU A 286 -7.74 22.95 34.01
CA LEU A 286 -7.64 21.51 34.25
C LEU A 286 -6.46 21.18 35.16
N TYR A 287 -6.52 20.05 35.83
CA TYR A 287 -5.40 19.50 36.60
C TYR A 287 -4.49 18.64 35.71
N GLU A 288 -3.20 18.66 35.99
CA GLU A 288 -2.20 17.81 35.34
C GLU A 288 -1.20 17.26 36.36
N ILE A 289 -0.57 16.11 36.04
CA ILE A 289 0.55 15.58 36.82
C ILE A 289 1.84 15.94 36.09
N GLN A 290 2.78 16.60 36.78
CA GLN A 290 4.11 16.94 36.28
C GLN A 290 5.18 16.11 36.99
N PHE A 291 6.18 15.60 36.24
CA PHE A 291 7.23 14.71 36.77
C PHE A 291 8.64 15.32 36.68
N GLY A 292 9.15 15.95 37.75
CA GLY A 292 10.48 16.58 37.77
C GLY A 292 10.48 18.10 37.48
N PRO A 293 11.66 18.76 37.39
CA PRO A 293 11.80 20.22 37.20
C PRO A 293 11.20 20.73 35.88
N PRO A 294 10.97 22.05 35.70
CA PRO A 294 9.87 22.68 34.94
C PRO A 294 9.75 22.41 33.42
N HIS A 295 10.57 21.54 32.84
CA HIS A 295 10.44 21.02 31.47
C HIS A 295 10.18 19.50 31.46
N SER A 296 9.51 19.04 32.52
CA SER A 296 9.23 17.66 32.84
C SER A 296 8.10 17.03 32.03
N GLN A 297 8.07 15.70 32.02
CA GLN A 297 6.98 14.90 31.46
C GLN A 297 5.66 15.28 32.15
N LYS A 298 4.56 15.34 31.39
CA LYS A 298 3.24 15.70 31.91
C LYS A 298 2.20 14.66 31.52
N ILE A 299 1.30 14.34 32.44
CA ILE A 299 0.05 13.63 32.17
C ILE A 299 -1.08 14.65 32.29
N ASN A 300 -1.66 14.99 31.14
CA ASN A 300 -2.73 15.97 31.03
C ASN A 300 -3.73 15.57 29.94
N TRP A 301 -4.76 16.39 29.76
CA TRP A 301 -5.79 16.13 28.73
C TRP A 301 -5.21 16.08 27.31
N ALA A 302 -4.16 16.84 27.01
CA ALA A 302 -3.53 16.81 25.69
C ALA A 302 -2.91 15.43 25.37
N VAL A 303 -2.41 14.71 26.39
CA VAL A 303 -1.97 13.32 26.23
C VAL A 303 -3.16 12.37 26.12
N ALA A 304 -4.14 12.47 27.03
CA ALA A 304 -5.29 11.55 27.07
C ALA A 304 -6.23 11.68 25.87
N SER A 305 -6.28 12.86 25.25
CA SER A 305 -7.10 13.11 24.06
C SER A 305 -6.49 12.55 22.77
N THR A 306 -5.20 12.19 22.75
CA THR A 306 -4.51 11.64 21.58
C THR A 306 -5.13 10.32 21.11
N ALA A 307 -5.06 10.06 19.80
CA ALA A 307 -5.57 8.82 19.22
C ALA A 307 -4.80 7.60 19.76
N GLU A 308 -3.50 7.75 20.00
CA GLU A 308 -2.63 6.72 20.57
C GLU A 308 -3.07 6.30 21.97
N TYR A 309 -3.31 7.28 22.85
CA TYR A 309 -3.74 7.01 24.22
C TYR A 309 -5.10 6.30 24.26
N LYS A 310 -6.07 6.81 23.48
CA LYS A 310 -7.41 6.21 23.37
C LYS A 310 -7.33 4.78 22.83
N ARG A 311 -6.48 4.53 21.83
CA ARG A 311 -6.25 3.20 21.26
C ARG A 311 -5.62 2.25 22.29
N LEU A 312 -4.59 2.70 23.01
CA LEU A 312 -3.93 1.94 24.07
C LEU A 312 -4.94 1.49 25.13
N ARG A 313 -5.77 2.42 25.63
CA ARG A 313 -6.83 2.14 26.62
C ARG A 313 -7.88 1.17 26.09
N GLY A 314 -8.31 1.36 24.84
CA GLY A 314 -9.26 0.46 24.18
C GLY A 314 -8.74 -0.97 24.10
N LEU A 315 -7.47 -1.13 23.72
CA LEU A 315 -6.80 -2.43 23.66
C LEU A 315 -6.60 -3.04 25.05
N ALA A 316 -6.20 -2.23 26.05
CA ALA A 316 -6.04 -2.68 27.42
C ALA A 316 -7.32 -3.34 27.96
N LYS A 317 -8.48 -2.70 27.77
CA LYS A 317 -9.80 -3.25 28.17
C LYS A 317 -10.14 -4.57 27.46
N GLN A 318 -9.78 -4.70 26.18
CA GLN A 318 -10.05 -5.93 25.42
C GLN A 318 -9.12 -7.09 25.83
N ILE A 319 -7.91 -6.77 26.28
CA ILE A 319 -6.91 -7.73 26.72
C ILE A 319 -7.16 -8.14 28.17
N GLU A 320 -7.67 -7.23 29.01
CA GLU A 320 -7.93 -7.41 30.44
C GLU A 320 -8.72 -8.67 30.76
N GLU A 321 -9.74 -9.01 29.96
CA GLU A 321 -10.59 -10.21 30.13
C GLU A 321 -9.77 -11.52 30.17
N PHE A 322 -8.63 -11.58 29.47
CA PHE A 322 -7.82 -12.78 29.35
C PHE A 322 -6.42 -12.62 29.93
N ASN A 323 -6.03 -11.42 30.36
CA ASN A 323 -4.67 -11.11 30.79
C ASN A 323 -4.45 -11.44 32.28
N HIS A 324 -4.63 -12.71 32.64
CA HIS A 324 -4.46 -13.21 34.00
C HIS A 324 -3.25 -14.15 34.11
N PRO A 325 -2.03 -13.59 34.31
CA PRO A 325 -0.82 -14.39 34.41
C PRO A 325 -0.79 -15.27 35.69
N PRO A 326 0.04 -16.32 35.72
CA PRO A 326 0.85 -16.83 34.60
C PRO A 326 0.00 -17.56 33.55
N PHE A 327 0.50 -17.56 32.33
CA PHE A 327 -0.05 -18.27 31.18
C PHE A 327 0.64 -19.62 31.00
N THR A 328 -0.11 -20.66 30.71
CA THR A 328 0.42 -21.94 30.22
C THR A 328 0.13 -22.05 28.73
N VAL A 329 1.18 -22.03 27.91
CA VAL A 329 1.12 -22.27 26.47
C VAL A 329 1.36 -23.75 26.21
N THR A 330 0.43 -24.41 25.52
CA THR A 330 0.54 -25.81 25.12
C THR A 330 0.65 -25.91 23.60
N ARG A 331 1.63 -26.66 23.10
CA ARG A 331 1.79 -27.01 21.68
C ARG A 331 2.13 -28.49 21.56
N ASN A 332 1.34 -29.26 20.81
CA ASN A 332 1.60 -30.69 20.56
C ASN A 332 1.92 -31.55 21.82
N GLY A 333 1.42 -31.14 22.99
CA GLY A 333 1.68 -31.81 24.28
C GLY A 333 2.76 -31.16 25.15
N ASP A 334 3.66 -30.39 24.57
CA ASP A 334 4.66 -29.60 25.31
C ASP A 334 4.01 -28.39 25.97
N LYS A 335 4.41 -28.10 27.21
CA LYS A 335 3.86 -27.00 28.02
C LYS A 335 4.95 -26.05 28.47
N VAL A 336 4.71 -24.75 28.29
CA VAL A 336 5.61 -23.68 28.72
C VAL A 336 4.81 -22.64 29.50
N ALA A 337 5.32 -22.26 30.67
CA ALA A 337 4.73 -21.18 31.48
C ALA A 337 5.34 -19.82 31.08
N LYS A 338 4.51 -18.78 31.02
CA LYS A 338 4.87 -17.40 30.69
C LYS A 338 4.22 -16.42 31.67
N GLU A 339 4.96 -15.41 32.11
CA GLU A 339 4.48 -14.46 33.13
C GLU A 339 3.78 -13.24 32.53
N LYS A 340 3.98 -12.96 31.24
CA LYS A 340 3.33 -11.84 30.54
C LYS A 340 2.69 -12.32 29.23
N ALA A 341 1.59 -11.67 28.83
CA ALA A 341 0.96 -11.90 27.54
C ALA A 341 1.92 -11.60 26.36
N THR A 342 2.85 -10.68 26.56
CA THR A 342 3.90 -10.32 25.60
C THR A 342 4.89 -11.47 25.40
N ASP A 343 5.22 -12.21 26.47
CA ASP A 343 6.06 -13.40 26.37
C ASP A 343 5.35 -14.56 25.67
N VAL A 344 4.02 -14.65 25.81
CA VAL A 344 3.18 -15.59 25.04
C VAL A 344 3.22 -15.24 23.55
N LEU A 345 2.99 -13.96 23.21
CA LEU A 345 3.07 -13.47 21.84
C LEU A 345 4.45 -13.79 21.21
N ASN A 346 5.53 -13.45 21.91
CA ASN A 346 6.89 -13.69 21.44
C ASN A 346 7.15 -15.19 21.22
N TYR A 347 6.74 -16.04 22.15
CA TYR A 347 6.89 -17.48 22.03
C TYR A 347 6.13 -18.04 20.81
N VAL A 348 4.86 -17.67 20.64
CA VAL A 348 4.04 -18.15 19.51
C VAL A 348 4.60 -17.68 18.16
N VAL A 349 5.08 -16.43 18.09
CA VAL A 349 5.68 -15.87 16.86
C VAL A 349 7.03 -16.50 16.55
N GLU A 350 7.90 -16.70 17.53
CA GLU A 350 9.20 -17.37 17.34
C GLU A 350 9.04 -18.82 16.93
N ASP A 351 8.08 -19.52 17.53
CA ASP A 351 7.76 -20.89 17.19
C ASP A 351 7.22 -21.00 15.75
N ALA A 352 6.28 -20.12 15.39
CA ALA A 352 5.77 -19.99 14.03
C ALA A 352 6.88 -19.77 13.00
N LYS A 353 7.83 -18.87 13.26
CA LYS A 353 8.94 -18.56 12.32
C LYS A 353 9.76 -19.78 11.91
N LYS A 354 9.78 -20.86 12.71
CA LYS A 354 10.48 -22.11 12.37
C LYS A 354 9.74 -22.92 11.29
N ASP A 355 8.42 -22.79 11.23
CA ASP A 355 7.55 -23.56 10.34
C ASP A 355 7.19 -22.82 9.03
N PHE A 356 7.29 -21.49 9.01
CA PHE A 356 6.91 -20.67 7.87
C PHE A 356 8.11 -20.31 6.99
N THR A 357 7.95 -20.52 5.67
CA THR A 357 8.78 -19.84 4.67
C THR A 357 7.99 -18.64 4.15
N ILE A 358 8.53 -17.44 4.41
CA ILE A 358 7.92 -16.18 3.99
C ILE A 358 8.76 -15.60 2.85
N THR A 359 8.12 -15.33 1.71
CA THR A 359 8.75 -14.64 0.57
C THR A 359 8.03 -13.32 0.38
N ARG A 360 8.76 -12.20 0.36
CA ARG A 360 8.24 -10.88 -0.03
C ARG A 360 8.61 -10.66 -1.49
N PHE A 361 7.64 -10.35 -2.33
CA PHE A 361 7.89 -10.00 -3.73
C PHE A 361 8.15 -8.50 -3.83
N LYS A 362 9.29 -8.11 -4.39
CA LYS A 362 9.62 -6.69 -4.64
C LYS A 362 9.25 -6.26 -6.05
N GLY A 363 9.24 -7.19 -7.00
CA GLY A 363 8.83 -6.95 -8.38
C GLY A 363 8.23 -8.19 -9.02
N LEU A 364 7.47 -7.98 -10.08
CA LEU A 364 6.79 -9.01 -10.86
C LEU A 364 7.77 -10.00 -11.50
N GLY A 365 9.00 -9.55 -11.78
CA GLY A 365 10.07 -10.39 -12.32
C GLY A 365 10.62 -11.46 -11.36
N GLU A 366 10.30 -11.38 -10.07
CA GLU A 366 10.67 -12.39 -9.07
C GLU A 366 9.72 -13.59 -9.07
N MET A 367 8.55 -13.46 -9.72
CA MET A 367 7.56 -14.51 -9.84
C MET A 367 7.83 -15.34 -11.10
N ASN A 368 7.75 -16.66 -10.96
CA ASN A 368 7.76 -17.54 -12.13
C ASN A 368 6.41 -17.44 -12.89
N ALA A 369 6.34 -18.04 -14.07
CA ALA A 369 5.15 -17.95 -14.93
C ALA A 369 3.87 -18.53 -14.29
N GLU A 370 3.98 -19.63 -13.55
CA GLU A 370 2.84 -20.26 -12.86
C GLU A 370 2.34 -19.39 -11.71
N GLN A 371 3.25 -18.86 -10.90
CA GLN A 371 2.92 -17.94 -9.81
C GLN A 371 2.23 -16.70 -10.34
N LEU A 372 2.79 -16.07 -11.38
CA LEU A 372 2.21 -14.86 -11.98
C LEU A 372 0.81 -15.15 -12.56
N TRP A 373 0.63 -16.33 -13.15
CA TRP A 373 -0.68 -16.79 -13.60
C TRP A 373 -1.66 -16.90 -12.43
N ASP A 374 -1.33 -17.70 -11.41
CA ASP A 374 -2.22 -18.02 -10.29
C ASP A 374 -2.59 -16.79 -9.46
N THR A 375 -1.72 -15.79 -9.39
CA THR A 375 -1.95 -14.62 -8.52
C THR A 375 -2.50 -13.41 -9.26
N THR A 376 -2.06 -13.17 -10.49
CA THR A 376 -2.21 -11.85 -11.12
C THR A 376 -2.93 -11.91 -12.47
N MET A 377 -2.85 -13.04 -13.19
CA MET A 377 -3.41 -13.13 -14.56
C MET A 377 -4.65 -14.00 -14.67
N ASN A 378 -4.81 -15.03 -13.84
CA ASN A 378 -5.94 -15.94 -13.86
C ASN A 378 -7.24 -15.19 -13.49
N ALA A 379 -8.24 -15.27 -14.37
CA ALA A 379 -9.51 -14.55 -14.23
C ALA A 379 -10.30 -14.90 -12.96
N ASP A 380 -10.13 -16.12 -12.44
CA ASP A 380 -10.88 -16.61 -11.27
C ASP A 380 -10.26 -16.18 -9.94
N THR A 381 -8.95 -15.90 -9.91
CA THR A 381 -8.20 -15.65 -8.67
C THR A 381 -7.65 -14.22 -8.57
N ARG A 382 -7.41 -13.56 -9.70
CA ARG A 382 -6.80 -12.23 -9.72
C ARG A 382 -7.72 -11.17 -9.13
N THR A 383 -7.09 -10.09 -8.65
CA THR A 383 -7.80 -8.87 -8.29
C THR A 383 -7.40 -7.75 -9.24
N LEU A 384 -8.39 -7.06 -9.79
CA LEU A 384 -8.20 -5.89 -10.64
C LEU A 384 -8.89 -4.68 -10.01
N LEU A 385 -8.22 -3.53 -10.05
CA LEU A 385 -8.81 -2.25 -9.71
C LEU A 385 -9.21 -1.54 -11.00
N GLN A 386 -10.51 -1.27 -11.19
CA GLN A 386 -10.96 -0.48 -12.34
C GLN A 386 -10.65 1.00 -12.09
N VAL A 387 -10.02 1.65 -13.07
CA VAL A 387 -9.65 3.07 -12.97
C VAL A 387 -10.88 3.93 -13.24
N LYS A 388 -11.18 4.85 -12.31
CA LYS A 388 -12.22 5.87 -12.51
C LYS A 388 -11.62 7.21 -12.92
N LEU A 389 -12.47 8.12 -13.39
CA LEU A 389 -12.02 9.45 -13.81
C LEU A 389 -11.42 10.25 -12.65
N GLU A 390 -11.99 10.12 -11.45
CA GLU A 390 -11.49 10.72 -10.21
C GLU A 390 -10.04 10.29 -9.91
N ASP A 391 -9.75 8.99 -10.05
CA ASP A 391 -8.41 8.43 -9.85
C ASP A 391 -7.40 8.97 -10.86
N ALA A 392 -7.84 9.16 -12.12
CA ALA A 392 -6.99 9.69 -13.19
C ALA A 392 -6.63 11.16 -12.98
N VAL A 393 -7.56 11.98 -12.43
CA VAL A 393 -7.29 13.37 -12.06
C VAL A 393 -6.36 13.43 -10.85
N ALA A 394 -6.60 12.63 -9.81
CA ALA A 394 -5.72 12.56 -8.66
C ALA A 394 -4.28 12.14 -9.06
N ALA A 395 -4.15 11.19 -9.99
CA ALA A 395 -2.86 10.80 -10.54
C ALA A 395 -2.15 11.95 -11.27
N GLU A 396 -2.89 12.82 -11.98
CA GLU A 396 -2.34 14.02 -12.62
C GLU A 396 -1.86 15.06 -11.60
N ASP A 397 -2.61 15.31 -10.52
CA ASP A 397 -2.20 16.24 -9.47
C ASP A 397 -0.93 15.78 -8.74
N ILE A 398 -0.89 14.48 -8.39
CA ILE A 398 0.29 13.84 -7.81
C ILE A 398 1.49 13.96 -8.77
N PHE A 399 1.28 13.67 -10.05
CA PHE A 399 2.33 13.75 -11.06
C PHE A 399 2.83 15.18 -11.29
N THR A 400 1.92 16.16 -11.35
CA THR A 400 2.24 17.58 -11.50
C THR A 400 3.05 18.07 -10.31
N THR A 401 2.73 17.58 -9.11
CA THR A 401 3.47 17.90 -7.88
C THR A 401 4.86 17.25 -7.88
N LEU A 402 4.95 15.95 -8.17
CA LEU A 402 6.21 15.19 -8.16
C LEU A 402 7.17 15.56 -9.30
N MET A 403 6.63 15.93 -10.46
CA MET A 403 7.41 16.20 -11.68
C MET A 403 7.38 17.67 -12.10
N GLY A 404 6.73 18.54 -11.32
CA GLY A 404 6.69 19.98 -11.52
C GLY A 404 8.02 20.67 -11.27
N GLU A 405 8.12 21.94 -11.64
CA GLU A 405 9.32 22.76 -11.37
C GLU A 405 9.38 23.24 -9.92
N ASN A 406 8.28 23.11 -9.17
CA ASN A 406 8.19 23.50 -7.77
C ASN A 406 8.86 22.46 -6.87
N VAL A 407 10.16 22.64 -6.65
CA VAL A 407 11.00 21.78 -5.81
C VAL A 407 10.47 21.67 -4.38
N GLU A 408 9.88 22.74 -3.84
CA GLU A 408 9.39 22.81 -2.46
C GLU A 408 8.10 22.00 -2.28
N ALA A 409 7.16 22.11 -3.22
CA ALA A 409 5.95 21.29 -3.25
C ALA A 409 6.28 19.79 -3.39
N ARG A 410 7.26 19.45 -4.25
CA ARG A 410 7.77 18.08 -4.38
C ARG A 410 8.41 17.58 -3.10
N ARG A 411 9.27 18.38 -2.47
CA ARG A 411 9.95 18.03 -1.23
C ARG A 411 8.94 17.79 -0.10
N LYS A 412 7.97 18.69 0.05
CA LYS A 412 6.90 18.57 1.03
C LYS A 412 6.03 17.33 0.78
N PHE A 413 5.68 17.05 -0.48
CA PHE A 413 4.94 15.84 -0.84
C PHE A 413 5.74 14.57 -0.49
N ILE A 414 7.05 14.53 -0.77
CA ILE A 414 7.92 13.41 -0.39
C ILE A 414 8.00 13.28 1.13
N GLU A 415 8.17 14.37 1.87
CA GLU A 415 8.26 14.37 3.34
C GLU A 415 6.93 13.95 4.01
N ASP A 416 5.79 14.45 3.51
CA ASP A 416 4.45 14.16 4.04
C ASP A 416 4.02 12.71 3.76
N ASN A 417 4.43 12.13 2.63
CA ASN A 417 4.10 10.76 2.24
C ASN A 417 5.21 9.73 2.55
N ALA A 418 6.42 10.17 2.92
CA ALA A 418 7.51 9.27 3.32
C ALA A 418 7.15 8.42 4.55
N LEU A 419 6.23 8.89 5.40
CA LEU A 419 5.74 8.14 6.56
C LEU A 419 4.88 6.91 6.18
N GLU A 420 4.31 6.86 4.98
CA GLU A 420 3.66 5.65 4.45
C GLU A 420 4.66 4.66 3.81
N VAL A 421 5.93 5.08 3.61
CA VAL A 421 7.01 4.31 2.97
C VAL A 421 8.16 4.02 3.97
N VAL A 422 7.85 3.82 5.26
CA VAL A 422 8.90 3.62 6.29
C VAL A 422 9.36 2.17 6.46
N ASN A 423 8.79 1.18 5.76
CA ASN A 423 9.26 -0.21 5.84
C ASN A 423 9.83 -0.76 4.50
N LEU A 424 10.68 0.06 3.88
CA LEU A 424 11.68 -0.37 2.91
C LEU A 424 13.06 0.01 3.46
N ASP A 425 13.49 -0.65 4.54
CA ASP A 425 14.89 -0.94 4.90
C ASP A 425 14.94 -1.60 6.29
N ILE A 426 15.01 -2.94 6.32
CA ILE A 426 16.09 -3.80 6.88
C ILE A 426 16.04 -5.14 6.13
#